data_AF-A0A520GCX4-F1
#
_entry.id   AF-A0A520GCX4-F1
#
_cell.length_a   1.000
_cell.length_b   1.000
_cell.length_c   1.000
_cell.angle_alpha   90.00
_cell.angle_beta   90.00
_cell.angle_gamma   90.00
#
_symmetry.space_group_name_H-M   'P 1'
#
loop_
_entity.id
_entity.type
_entity.pdbx_description
1 polymer ?
#
loop_
_entity_poly.entity_id
_entity_poly.type
_entity_poly.pdbx_seq_one_letter_code
_entity_poly.pdbx_strand_id
1 'polypeptide(L)'
;MKTDDLVALLAADATPVPRRAASRRLAMALLVSLPLAALIMQLEFGVRRDLVHVMFWPMFWVKVLVPFSIAVAGFVVLQRLARPGVEVRAGWLGLLLPVLLLWGLAVTSYLLAPEARRADMVWGQTWRTCVFNIATISIPI
;
A
#
# COMPACT_ATOMS: atom_id res chain seq x y z
N MET A 1 -40.46 -10.59 -10.55
CA MET A 1 -39.37 -11.18 -9.73
C MET A 1 -39.72 -10.96 -8.27
N LYS A 2 -39.67 -12.00 -7.43
CA LYS A 2 -40.03 -11.92 -6.01
C LYS A 2 -38.80 -11.70 -5.14
N THR A 3 -38.28 -10.48 -5.16
CA THR A 3 -37.06 -10.11 -4.43
C THR A 3 -37.29 -10.19 -2.91
N ASP A 4 -38.49 -9.82 -2.45
CA ASP A 4 -38.83 -9.81 -1.02
C ASP A 4 -38.85 -11.22 -0.41
N ASP A 5 -39.40 -12.21 -1.13
CA ASP A 5 -39.40 -13.62 -0.69
C ASP A 5 -37.96 -14.16 -0.62
N LEU A 6 -37.08 -13.75 -1.55
CA LEU A 6 -35.67 -14.16 -1.56
C LEU A 6 -34.88 -13.54 -0.40
N VAL A 7 -35.12 -12.26 -0.10
CA VAL A 7 -34.51 -11.55 1.03
C VAL A 7 -34.98 -12.16 2.35
N ALA A 8 -36.28 -12.49 2.48
CA ALA A 8 -36.81 -13.14 3.67
C ALA A 8 -36.16 -14.53 3.90
N LEU A 9 -35.96 -15.31 2.83
CA LEU A 9 -35.34 -16.63 2.91
C LEU A 9 -33.84 -16.56 3.26
N LEU A 10 -33.13 -15.55 2.74
CA LEU A 10 -31.72 -15.30 3.09
C LEU A 10 -31.54 -14.71 4.49
N ALA A 11 -32.51 -13.91 4.97
CA ALA A 11 -32.49 -13.29 6.29
C ALA A 11 -32.90 -14.26 7.40
N ALA A 12 -33.70 -15.30 7.07
CA ALA A 12 -34.18 -16.30 8.02
C ALA A 12 -33.04 -17.05 8.73
N ASP A 13 -31.88 -17.19 8.09
CA ASP A 13 -30.72 -17.94 8.60
C ASP A 13 -29.47 -17.04 8.85
N ALA A 14 -29.68 -15.72 8.92
CA ALA A 14 -28.61 -14.77 9.15
C ALA A 14 -28.10 -14.84 10.60
N THR A 15 -27.02 -15.60 10.82
CA THR A 15 -26.35 -15.65 12.13
C THR A 15 -25.64 -14.34 12.45
N PRO A 16 -25.65 -13.88 13.72
CA PRO A 16 -24.98 -12.64 14.10
C PRO A 16 -23.47 -12.73 13.88
N VAL A 17 -22.97 -11.98 12.90
CA VAL A 17 -21.53 -11.88 12.64
C VAL A 17 -20.92 -10.87 13.61
N PRO A 18 -19.82 -11.20 14.31
CA PRO A 18 -19.17 -10.25 15.22
C PRO A 18 -18.69 -9.01 14.48
N ARG A 19 -18.91 -7.83 15.08
CA ARG A 19 -18.62 -6.49 14.51
C ARG A 19 -17.20 -6.29 13.95
N ARG A 20 -16.23 -7.11 14.38
CA ARG A 20 -14.80 -7.06 14.00
C ARG A 20 -14.33 -8.27 13.17
N ALA A 21 -15.25 -9.09 12.64
CA ALA A 21 -14.90 -10.29 11.88
C ALA A 21 -14.01 -9.97 10.66
N ALA A 22 -14.42 -9.01 9.83
CA ALA A 22 -13.65 -8.60 8.65
C ALA A 22 -12.28 -8.01 9.02
N SER A 23 -12.22 -7.12 10.01
CA SER A 23 -10.96 -6.54 10.47
C SER A 23 -10.01 -7.57 11.06
N ARG A 24 -10.53 -8.58 11.76
CA ARG A 24 -9.71 -9.66 12.34
C ARG A 24 -9.14 -10.57 11.26
N ARG A 25 -9.93 -10.92 10.23
CA ARG A 25 -9.46 -11.70 9.08
C ARG A 25 -8.36 -10.96 8.32
N LEU A 26 -8.57 -9.67 8.02
CA LEU A 26 -7.56 -8.83 7.38
C LEU A 26 -6.29 -8.70 8.22
N ALA A 27 -6.41 -8.49 9.53
CA ALA A 27 -5.25 -8.42 10.43
C ALA A 27 -4.47 -9.74 10.49
N MET A 28 -5.16 -10.90 10.51
CA MET A 28 -4.50 -12.20 10.47
C MET A 28 -3.80 -12.44 9.13
N ALA A 29 -4.43 -12.07 8.00
CA ALA A 29 -3.79 -12.13 6.69
C ALA A 29 -2.53 -11.25 6.63
N LEU A 30 -2.57 -10.03 7.18
CA LEU A 30 -1.40 -9.16 7.30
C LEU A 30 -0.31 -9.74 8.20
N LEU A 31 -0.68 -10.35 9.33
CA LEU A 31 0.28 -10.96 10.26
C LEU A 31 1.07 -12.12 9.64
N VAL A 32 0.50 -12.82 8.65
CA VAL A 32 1.18 -13.91 7.93
C VAL A 32 1.90 -13.40 6.68
N SER A 33 1.29 -12.50 5.92
CA SER A 33 1.86 -11.98 4.67
C SER A 33 3.07 -11.07 4.87
N LEU A 34 3.06 -10.20 5.89
CA LEU A 34 4.19 -9.32 6.20
C LEU A 34 5.51 -10.08 6.46
N PRO A 35 5.57 -11.07 7.36
CA PRO A 35 6.80 -11.82 7.58
C PRO A 35 7.19 -12.66 6.36
N LEU A 36 6.22 -13.14 5.56
CA LEU A 36 6.52 -13.87 4.34
C LEU A 36 7.14 -12.96 3.26
N ALA A 37 6.57 -11.76 3.06
CA ALA A 37 7.13 -10.73 2.18
C ALA A 37 8.53 -10.29 2.65
N ALA A 38 8.72 -10.11 3.95
CA ALA A 38 10.01 -9.81 4.54
C ALA A 38 11.02 -10.95 4.30
N LEU A 39 10.61 -12.21 4.45
CA LEU A 39 11.47 -13.36 4.17
C LEU A 39 11.90 -13.40 2.70
N ILE A 40 10.98 -13.20 1.76
CA ILE A 40 11.29 -13.12 0.33
C ILE A 40 12.30 -12.01 0.06
N MET A 41 12.07 -10.81 0.62
CA MET A 41 12.98 -9.67 0.48
C MET A 41 14.38 -9.98 1.05
N GLN A 42 14.45 -10.64 2.19
CA GLN A 42 15.71 -11.04 2.82
C GLN A 42 16.47 -12.10 2.02
N LEU A 43 15.76 -13.06 1.41
CA LEU A 43 16.36 -14.13 0.61
C LEU A 43 16.86 -13.62 -0.75
N GLU A 44 16.13 -12.70 -1.40
CA GLU A 44 16.50 -12.19 -2.72
C GLU A 44 17.50 -11.03 -2.68
N PHE A 45 17.37 -10.10 -1.73
CA PHE A 45 18.14 -8.84 -1.71
C PHE A 45 19.07 -8.70 -0.49
N GLY A 46 18.73 -9.33 0.63
CA GLY A 46 19.46 -9.19 1.89
C GLY A 46 19.38 -7.79 2.51
N VAL A 47 20.05 -7.61 3.66
CA VAL A 47 20.10 -6.34 4.39
C VAL A 47 21.32 -5.52 3.96
N ARG A 48 21.10 -4.25 3.59
CA ARG A 48 22.19 -3.30 3.33
C ARG A 48 23.04 -3.10 4.59
N ARG A 49 24.36 -3.32 4.50
CA ARG A 49 25.29 -3.17 5.63
C ARG A 49 25.45 -1.71 6.11
N ASP A 50 25.21 -0.77 5.22
CA ASP A 50 25.28 0.67 5.46
C ASP A 50 23.92 1.28 5.83
N LEU A 51 22.91 0.47 6.18
CA LEU A 51 21.55 0.92 6.49
C LEU A 51 21.53 2.03 7.55
N VAL A 52 22.35 1.90 8.60
CA VAL A 52 22.47 2.89 9.68
C VAL A 52 22.94 4.25 9.15
N HIS A 53 23.87 4.27 8.19
CA HIS A 53 24.37 5.52 7.61
C HIS A 53 23.33 6.19 6.72
N VAL A 54 22.56 5.42 5.94
CA VAL A 54 21.51 5.98 5.09
C VAL A 54 20.29 6.46 5.88
N MET A 55 20.05 5.98 7.10
CA MET A 55 18.97 6.49 7.96
C MET A 55 19.10 7.97 8.33
N PHE A 56 20.32 8.52 8.26
CA PHE A 56 20.56 9.96 8.48
C PHE A 56 20.18 10.82 7.27
N TRP A 57 19.98 10.22 6.09
CA TRP A 57 19.56 10.97 4.91
C TRP A 57 18.04 11.15 4.87
N PRO A 58 17.53 12.37 4.64
CA PRO A 58 16.09 12.63 4.61
C PRO A 58 15.38 11.84 3.50
N MET A 59 16.07 11.58 2.38
CA MET A 59 15.53 10.81 1.26
C MET A 59 15.23 9.35 1.63
N PHE A 60 15.92 8.78 2.61
CA PHE A 60 15.61 7.44 3.13
C PHE A 60 14.20 7.41 3.73
N TRP A 61 13.87 8.42 4.55
CA TRP A 61 12.55 8.53 5.18
C TRP A 61 11.44 8.73 4.16
N VAL A 62 11.68 9.48 3.07
CA VAL A 62 10.70 9.60 1.99
C VAL A 62 10.38 8.22 1.38
N LYS A 63 11.40 7.39 1.13
CA LYS A 63 11.23 6.03 0.58
C LYS A 63 10.47 5.08 1.51
N VAL A 64 10.47 5.32 2.82
CA VAL A 64 9.78 4.49 3.81
C VAL A 64 8.39 5.02 4.12
N LEU A 65 8.28 6.32 4.42
CA LEU A 65 7.03 6.95 4.87
C LEU A 65 5.98 7.01 3.78
N VAL A 66 6.37 7.21 2.51
CA VAL A 66 5.40 7.29 1.41
C VAL A 66 4.67 5.95 1.22
N PRO A 67 5.36 4.80 1.00
CA PRO A 67 4.67 3.50 0.94
C PRO A 67 3.92 3.16 2.23
N PHE A 68 4.48 3.49 3.41
CA PHE A 68 3.82 3.23 4.69
C PHE A 68 2.48 3.99 4.80
N SER A 69 2.45 5.26 4.43
CA SER A 69 1.22 6.07 4.45
C SER A 69 0.16 5.52 3.49
N ILE A 70 0.57 5.09 2.29
CA ILE A 70 -0.30 4.45 1.29
C ILE A 70 -0.83 3.12 1.83
N ALA A 71 0.00 2.30 2.48
CA ALA A 71 -0.41 1.04 3.07
C ALA A 71 -1.46 1.24 4.19
N VAL A 72 -1.25 2.22 5.07
CA VAL A 72 -2.21 2.57 6.14
C VAL A 72 -3.53 3.06 5.53
N ALA A 73 -3.48 3.97 4.56
CA ALA A 73 -4.67 4.47 3.89
C ALA A 73 -5.42 3.34 3.16
N GLY A 74 -4.69 2.50 2.42
CA GLY A 74 -5.22 1.33 1.72
C GLY A 74 -5.89 0.34 2.66
N PHE A 75 -5.30 0.08 3.82
CA PHE A 75 -5.90 -0.77 4.85
C PHE A 75 -7.23 -0.21 5.37
N VAL A 76 -7.32 1.10 5.63
CA VAL A 76 -8.56 1.77 6.06
C VAL A 76 -9.63 1.69 4.96
N VAL A 77 -9.25 1.92 3.70
CA VAL A 77 -10.14 1.81 2.54
C VAL A 77 -10.67 0.39 2.40
N LEU A 78 -9.79 -0.62 2.48
CA LEU A 78 -10.14 -2.04 2.39
C LEU A 78 -11.12 -2.44 3.51
N GLN A 79 -10.89 -1.99 4.74
CA GLN A 79 -11.80 -2.24 5.86
C GLN A 79 -13.19 -1.63 5.67
N ARG A 80 -13.29 -0.47 5.02
CA ARG A 80 -14.57 0.18 4.70
C ARG A 80 -15.28 -0.53 3.57
N LEU A 81 -14.58 -0.87 2.49
CA LEU A 81 -15.13 -1.61 1.34
C LEU A 81 -15.60 -3.02 1.71
N ALA A 82 -14.99 -3.65 2.71
CA ALA A 82 -15.43 -4.94 3.24
C ALA A 82 -16.78 -4.88 3.99
N ARG A 83 -17.35 -3.68 4.19
CA ARG A 83 -18.64 -3.48 4.87
C ARG A 83 -19.66 -2.88 3.90
N PRO A 84 -20.78 -3.58 3.62
CA PRO A 84 -21.79 -3.05 2.72
C PRO A 84 -22.39 -1.74 3.27
N GLY A 85 -22.61 -0.77 2.38
CA GLY A 85 -23.20 0.53 2.71
C GLY A 85 -22.27 1.55 3.38
N VAL A 86 -21.00 1.23 3.60
CA VAL A 86 -20.02 2.18 4.17
C VAL A 86 -19.27 2.91 3.06
N GLU A 87 -19.44 4.23 3.01
CA GLU A 87 -18.68 5.06 2.06
C GLU A 87 -17.21 5.23 2.48
N VAL A 88 -16.32 5.22 1.48
CA VAL A 88 -14.89 5.41 1.68
C VAL A 88 -14.55 6.89 2.00
N ARG A 89 -15.23 7.85 1.35
CA ARG A 89 -15.04 9.32 1.44
C ARG A 89 -13.58 9.73 1.71
N ALA A 90 -13.26 10.08 2.95
CA ALA A 90 -11.95 10.57 3.37
C ALA A 90 -10.80 9.55 3.17
N GLY A 91 -11.09 8.26 3.02
CA GLY A 91 -10.08 7.23 2.71
C GLY A 91 -9.36 7.49 1.38
N TRP A 92 -10.05 8.06 0.38
CA TRP A 92 -9.45 8.41 -0.90
C TRP A 92 -8.44 9.55 -0.77
N LEU A 93 -8.71 10.54 0.08
CA LEU A 93 -7.76 11.62 0.38
C LEU A 93 -6.47 11.06 1.00
N GLY A 94 -6.58 10.07 1.88
CA GLY A 94 -5.42 9.39 2.48
C GLY A 94 -4.52 8.70 1.44
N LEU A 95 -5.08 8.30 0.29
CA LEU A 95 -4.33 7.69 -0.81
C LEU A 95 -3.76 8.74 -1.77
N LEU A 96 -4.53 9.78 -2.09
CA LEU A 96 -4.14 10.83 -3.02
C LEU A 96 -3.06 11.75 -2.46
N LEU A 97 -3.15 12.12 -1.18
CA LEU A 97 -2.26 13.07 -0.54
C LEU A 97 -0.77 12.68 -0.59
N PRO A 98 -0.35 11.45 -0.21
CA PRO A 98 1.06 11.07 -0.28
C PRO A 98 1.59 11.01 -1.73
N VAL A 99 0.73 10.64 -2.69
CA VAL A 99 1.08 10.64 -4.12
C VAL A 99 1.32 12.07 -4.62
N LEU A 100 0.41 12.99 -4.29
CA LEU A 100 0.53 14.41 -4.67
C LEU A 100 1.77 15.06 -4.03
N LEU A 101 2.05 14.76 -2.77
CA LEU A 101 3.27 15.24 -2.09
C LEU A 101 4.54 14.71 -2.77
N LEU A 102 4.57 13.43 -3.12
CA LEU A 102 5.70 12.84 -3.82
C LEU A 102 5.89 13.45 -5.20
N TRP A 103 4.80 13.68 -5.94
CA TRP A 103 4.84 14.37 -7.23
C TRP A 103 5.34 15.80 -7.11
N GLY A 104 4.91 16.54 -6.08
CA GLY A 104 5.42 17.88 -5.80
C GLY A 104 6.93 17.87 -5.53
N LEU A 105 7.42 16.91 -4.75
CA LEU A 105 8.86 16.73 -4.51
C LEU A 105 9.62 16.36 -5.79
N ALA A 106 9.03 15.52 -6.64
CA ALA A 106 9.64 15.12 -7.91
C ALA A 106 9.73 16.31 -8.89
N VAL A 107 8.65 17.08 -9.05
CA VAL A 107 8.62 18.26 -9.94
C VAL A 107 9.60 19.33 -9.45
N THR A 108 9.61 19.64 -8.16
CA THR A 108 10.54 20.63 -7.60
C THR A 108 11.99 20.20 -7.77
N SER A 109 12.32 18.92 -7.51
CA SER A 109 13.67 18.41 -7.70
C SER A 109 14.10 18.40 -9.17
N TYR A 110 13.18 18.11 -10.10
CA TYR A 110 13.43 18.16 -11.54
C TYR A 110 13.68 19.58 -12.06
N LEU A 111 12.89 20.56 -11.61
CA LEU A 111 13.05 21.96 -12.00
C LEU A 111 14.39 22.56 -11.52
N LEU A 112 14.82 22.18 -10.30
CA LEU A 112 16.09 22.61 -9.70
C LEU A 112 17.31 21.87 -10.27
N ALA A 113 17.12 20.78 -11.02
CA ALA A 113 18.21 19.99 -11.56
C ALA A 113 18.87 20.62 -12.81
N PRO A 114 20.21 20.49 -12.98
CA PRO A 114 20.89 20.86 -14.21
C PRO A 114 20.37 20.07 -15.42
N GLU A 115 20.26 20.71 -16.58
CA GLU A 115 19.65 20.13 -17.79
C GLU A 115 20.28 18.80 -18.21
N ALA A 116 21.60 18.68 -18.08
CA ALA A 116 22.34 17.46 -18.39
C ALA A 116 21.90 16.24 -17.57
N ARG A 117 21.36 16.43 -16.35
CA ARG A 117 20.90 15.33 -15.47
C ARG A 117 19.40 15.09 -15.52
N ARG A 118 18.62 15.96 -16.17
CA ARG A 118 17.15 15.84 -16.23
C ARG A 118 16.70 14.58 -16.95
N ALA A 119 17.34 14.24 -18.06
CA ALA A 119 17.05 13.02 -18.79
C ALA A 119 17.26 11.77 -17.90
N ASP A 120 18.42 11.67 -17.24
CA ASP A 120 18.75 10.53 -16.38
C ASP A 120 17.78 10.37 -15.19
N MET A 121 17.28 11.47 -14.64
CA MET A 121 16.30 11.45 -13.55
C MET A 121 14.94 10.89 -13.96
N VAL A 122 14.52 11.12 -15.21
CA VAL A 122 13.21 10.66 -15.73
C VAL A 122 13.26 9.21 -16.17
N TRP A 123 14.30 8.83 -16.91
CA TRP A 123 14.41 7.47 -17.45
C TRP A 123 14.76 6.45 -16.36
N GLY A 124 15.51 6.87 -15.34
CA GLY A 124 16.01 6.00 -14.30
C GLY A 124 16.86 4.86 -14.85
N GLN A 125 17.35 3.99 -13.97
CA GLN A 125 18.19 2.84 -14.37
C GLN A 125 17.55 1.50 -13.99
N THR A 126 16.60 1.50 -13.05
CA THR A 126 16.11 0.26 -12.41
C THR A 126 14.61 0.06 -12.53
N TRP A 127 13.89 0.86 -13.31
CA TRP A 127 12.41 0.79 -13.33
C TRP A 127 11.89 -0.59 -13.75
N ARG A 128 12.53 -1.24 -14.74
CA ARG A 128 12.15 -2.56 -15.24
C ARG A 128 12.28 -3.63 -14.16
N THR A 129 13.42 -3.68 -13.46
CA THR A 129 13.68 -4.68 -12.42
C THR A 129 12.85 -4.39 -11.17
N CYS A 130 12.70 -3.12 -10.79
CA CYS A 130 11.89 -2.74 -9.63
C CYS A 130 10.43 -3.16 -9.78
N VAL A 131 9.81 -3.04 -10.96
CA VAL A 131 8.42 -3.47 -11.17
C VAL A 131 8.23 -4.96 -10.90
N PHE A 132 9.12 -5.81 -11.44
CA PHE A 132 9.04 -7.26 -11.20
C PHE A 132 9.32 -7.61 -9.73
N ASN A 133 10.32 -6.99 -9.11
CA ASN A 133 10.66 -7.26 -7.71
C ASN A 133 9.53 -6.86 -6.76
N ILE A 134 8.90 -5.69 -6.99
CA ILE A 134 7.75 -5.23 -6.20
C ILE A 134 6.58 -6.19 -6.38
N ALA A 135 6.30 -6.64 -7.61
CA ALA A 135 5.24 -7.60 -7.87
C ALA A 135 5.49 -8.91 -7.11
N THR A 136 6.69 -9.48 -7.20
CA THR A 136 7.07 -10.73 -6.50
C THR A 136 6.90 -10.61 -4.99
N ILE A 137 7.39 -9.52 -4.38
CA ILE A 137 7.29 -9.29 -2.93
C ILE A 137 5.84 -9.04 -2.48
N SER A 138 4.96 -8.58 -3.38
CA SER A 138 3.56 -8.29 -3.06
C SER A 138 2.64 -9.51 -3.17
N ILE A 139 3.04 -10.59 -3.86
CA ILE A 139 2.24 -11.82 -4.00
C ILE A 139 1.67 -12.39 -2.68
N PRO A 140 2.42 -12.45 -1.57
CA PRO A 140 1.89 -13.03 -0.34
C PRO A 140 0.87 -12.14 0.39
N ILE A 141 0.70 -10.86 0.00
CA ILE A 141 -0.14 -9.84 0.65
C ILE A 141 -1.55 -9.82 0.03
#